data_AF-A0A1S8X079-F1
#
_entry.id   AF-A0A1S8X079-F1
#
_cell.length_a   1.000
_cell.length_b   1.000
_cell.length_c   1.000
_cell.angle_alpha   90.00
_cell.angle_beta   90.00
_cell.angle_gamma   90.00
#
_symmetry.space_group_name_H-M   'P 1'
#
loop_
_entity.id
_entity.type
_entity.pdbx_description
1 polymer ?
#
loop_
_entity_poly.entity_id
_entity_poly.type
_entity_poly.pdbx_seq_one_letter_code
_entity_poly.pdbx_strand_id
1 'polypeptide(L)'
;MESLSDPYFMLKYHYSVRNSHEIIKRPEPLIHWLRVCSKEGGFSTLVVAVVSNDVENHKLKCWLKHCRMKLPLHPYHFKQLLVRLTWAHRIVILIVMVFFGIYWNLLRLTDEAPLEDKTTQDEKISLLEWPTCDKIIAGEVTNELLSSLSFGYSPAKPKYTSCDKLTRFNGRHPWVSVEEQDFPLAYIITTYESYQRLARLLRLIYRRHNIYCVHIDATAPESFASRVHQLVNCYGSNVLLVPSSERVNVIWGEFSVLEANLVCAEMLIRSKKIQWQYVLNVNEKELPLRTNWEMVKAMKALNGSNLVQYQAGNWTKRIPKTKLPFNVTWYKGSFLVALRRDFVVFMLRNPKALAILDALQSGRGHITIPDEMFFSTLAYNPHLGAPGACLYRARGDSTDPRTMFLIRYVSWKDTTCHTKRWRNEVCLLGLKHLPMMIKAPQLFANKFTPTVQPEAYDCMEYWLIRKLIREQDTHSLDRDFNDTVFAQLYCSTSHI
;
A
#
# COMPACT_ATOMS: atom_id res chain seq x y z
N MET A 1 32.67 -1.66 31.37
CA MET A 1 32.23 -2.53 32.47
C MET A 1 30.86 -2.00 32.85
N GLU A 2 29.71 -2.65 32.69
CA GLU A 2 29.26 -4.04 32.45
C GLU A 2 27.93 -3.93 31.66
N SER A 3 27.75 -4.55 30.49
CA SER A 3 27.09 -5.86 30.24
C SER A 3 25.77 -6.11 30.99
N LEU A 4 24.68 -6.36 30.26
CA LEU A 4 23.53 -7.26 30.54
C LEU A 4 22.57 -7.14 29.33
N SER A 5 22.71 -7.94 28.26
CA SER A 5 22.17 -9.30 28.01
C SER A 5 20.64 -9.39 27.96
N ASP A 6 20.12 -9.56 26.74
CA ASP A 6 18.82 -10.15 26.37
C ASP A 6 18.82 -11.67 26.68
N PRO A 7 17.69 -12.35 26.97
CA PRO A 7 16.94 -13.00 25.87
C PRO A 7 15.42 -13.19 26.09
N TYR A 8 14.61 -13.05 25.03
CA TYR A 8 13.24 -13.61 24.96
C TYR A 8 13.19 -14.95 24.19
N PHE A 9 12.46 -15.88 24.81
CA PHE A 9 12.31 -17.31 24.53
C PHE A 9 11.72 -17.68 23.14
N MET A 10 12.30 -18.73 22.54
CA MET A 10 11.76 -19.54 21.44
C MET A 10 11.19 -20.86 22.01
N LEU A 11 9.96 -21.21 21.68
CA LEU A 11 9.39 -22.56 21.90
C LEU A 11 9.25 -23.28 20.55
N LYS A 12 10.16 -24.21 20.27
CA LYS A 12 10.04 -25.25 19.24
C LYS A 12 9.42 -26.49 19.89
N TYR A 13 8.43 -27.08 19.25
CA TYR A 13 8.09 -28.49 19.46
C TYR A 13 8.41 -29.30 18.20
N HIS A 14 9.30 -30.28 18.38
CA HIS A 14 9.55 -31.39 17.46
C HIS A 14 8.59 -32.53 17.79
N TYR A 15 8.07 -33.22 16.77
CA TYR A 15 7.72 -34.64 16.92
C TYR A 15 8.24 -35.46 15.72
N SER A 16 8.82 -36.59 16.09
CA SER A 16 9.50 -37.61 15.29
C SER A 16 8.50 -38.64 14.76
N VAL A 17 8.70 -39.14 13.54
CA VAL A 17 7.96 -40.28 12.97
C VAL A 17 8.95 -41.44 12.77
N ARG A 18 8.63 -42.61 13.36
CA ARG A 18 9.27 -43.92 13.13
C ARG A 18 8.27 -44.87 12.45
N ASN A 19 8.78 -45.68 11.53
CA ASN A 19 8.08 -46.66 10.68
C ASN A 19 7.67 -47.97 11.38
N SER A 20 6.61 -48.62 10.88
CA SER A 20 6.37 -50.08 10.74
C SER A 20 5.01 -50.31 10.03
N HIS A 21 4.92 -50.79 8.77
CA HIS A 21 4.66 -52.19 8.31
C HIS A 21 3.52 -52.88 9.11
N GLU A 22 2.34 -53.30 8.60
CA GLU A 22 1.96 -54.25 7.51
C GLU A 22 0.42 -54.13 7.20
N ILE A 23 -0.04 -54.15 5.93
CA ILE A 23 -0.69 -55.25 5.14
C ILE A 23 -2.22 -55.54 5.37
N ILE A 24 -3.01 -55.10 4.37
CA ILE A 24 -4.18 -55.69 3.66
C ILE A 24 -5.46 -56.13 4.44
N LYS A 25 -6.61 -55.50 4.12
CA LYS A 25 -7.77 -56.09 3.38
C LYS A 25 -8.89 -55.06 3.15
N ARG A 26 -9.56 -55.15 1.99
CA ARG A 26 -10.66 -54.30 1.48
C ARG A 26 -11.91 -55.21 1.28
N PRO A 27 -13.12 -54.69 0.97
CA PRO A 27 -14.25 -54.51 1.90
C PRO A 27 -15.55 -55.22 1.45
N GLU A 28 -16.62 -55.24 2.27
CA GLU A 28 -18.03 -55.37 1.82
C GLU A 28 -19.03 -54.82 2.88
N PRO A 29 -20.32 -54.53 2.55
CA PRO A 29 -20.97 -53.26 2.89
C PRO A 29 -21.97 -53.32 4.06
N LEU A 30 -22.11 -52.19 4.78
CA LEU A 30 -23.12 -51.99 5.83
C LEU A 30 -24.28 -51.13 5.32
N ILE A 31 -25.49 -51.70 5.41
CA ILE A 31 -26.80 -51.10 5.17
C ILE A 31 -27.14 -50.18 6.36
N HIS A 32 -27.58 -48.94 6.10
CA HIS A 32 -28.09 -48.04 7.15
C HIS A 32 -29.56 -47.65 6.93
N TRP A 33 -30.31 -47.71 8.03
CA TRP A 33 -31.72 -47.31 8.15
C TRP A 33 -31.86 -45.79 8.30
N LEU A 34 -32.87 -45.20 7.66
CA LEU A 34 -33.28 -43.80 7.82
C LEU A 34 -34.43 -43.71 8.85
N ARG A 35 -34.29 -42.82 9.84
CA ARG A 35 -35.40 -42.37 10.70
C ARG A 35 -35.69 -40.90 10.41
N VAL A 36 -36.96 -40.58 10.16
CA VAL A 36 -37.46 -39.22 9.92
C VAL A 36 -38.10 -38.70 11.21
N CYS A 37 -37.65 -37.56 11.73
CA CYS A 37 -38.36 -36.82 12.76
C CYS A 37 -39.15 -35.68 12.10
N SER A 38 -40.48 -35.72 12.20
CA SER A 38 -41.38 -34.63 11.82
C SER A 38 -41.61 -33.71 13.01
N LYS A 39 -41.59 -32.39 12.79
CA LYS A 39 -42.17 -31.41 13.71
C LYS A 39 -43.15 -30.56 12.89
N GLU A 40 -44.39 -30.49 13.36
CA GLU A 40 -45.49 -29.77 12.71
C GLU A 40 -45.22 -28.26 12.65
N GLY A 41 -45.54 -27.66 11.50
CA GLY A 41 -45.61 -26.21 11.30
C GLY A 41 -44.42 -25.59 10.55
N GLY A 42 -44.51 -25.55 9.21
CA GLY A 42 -43.83 -24.57 8.34
C GLY A 42 -42.36 -24.83 8.00
N PHE A 43 -42.13 -25.18 6.72
CA PHE A 43 -40.83 -25.26 5.99
C PHE A 43 -39.80 -26.30 6.46
N SER A 44 -39.75 -27.44 5.74
CA SER A 44 -38.76 -28.50 5.91
C SER A 44 -37.44 -28.18 5.18
N THR A 45 -36.36 -27.97 5.92
CA THR A 45 -34.98 -28.05 5.37
C THR A 45 -34.44 -29.45 5.64
N LEU A 46 -34.00 -30.18 4.61
CA LEU A 46 -33.40 -31.51 4.78
C LEU A 46 -31.97 -31.36 5.35
N VAL A 47 -31.77 -31.74 6.62
CA VAL A 47 -30.44 -31.80 7.24
C VAL A 47 -29.97 -33.25 7.24
N VAL A 48 -28.92 -33.56 6.47
CA VAL A 48 -28.23 -34.85 6.54
C VAL A 48 -27.09 -34.73 7.55
N ALA A 49 -27.21 -35.38 8.70
CA ALA A 49 -26.13 -35.51 9.67
C ALA A 49 -25.44 -36.88 9.48
N VAL A 50 -24.12 -36.88 9.27
CA VAL A 50 -23.29 -38.09 9.34
C VAL A 50 -22.79 -38.21 10.77
N VAL A 51 -23.25 -39.23 11.50
CA VAL A 51 -22.76 -39.56 12.84
C VAL A 51 -21.71 -40.65 12.69
N SER A 52 -20.47 -40.36 13.06
CA SER A 52 -19.46 -41.38 13.35
C SER A 52 -19.45 -41.58 14.86
N ASN A 53 -19.74 -42.81 15.30
CA ASN A 53 -19.54 -43.20 16.68
C ASN A 53 -18.04 -43.41 16.88
N ASP A 54 -17.41 -42.55 17.67
CA ASP A 54 -16.25 -42.97 18.46
C ASP A 54 -16.44 -42.49 19.90
N VAL A 55 -16.30 -43.43 20.80
CA VAL A 55 -16.68 -43.35 22.21
C VAL A 55 -15.48 -42.82 22.99
N GLU A 56 -15.52 -41.54 23.36
CA GLU A 56 -15.24 -41.06 24.74
C GLU A 56 -15.22 -39.52 24.80
N ASN A 57 -16.04 -38.99 25.71
CA ASN A 57 -16.11 -37.61 26.19
C ASN A 57 -16.82 -36.54 25.32
N HIS A 58 -18.05 -36.26 25.78
CA HIS A 58 -19.01 -35.25 25.34
C HIS A 58 -18.44 -33.84 25.07
N LYS A 59 -18.64 -33.34 23.84
CA LYS A 59 -19.02 -31.95 23.49
C LYS A 59 -19.40 -31.85 22.01
N LEU A 60 -20.68 -31.57 21.70
CA LEU A 60 -21.11 -31.24 20.34
C LEU A 60 -20.45 -29.92 19.89
N LYS A 61 -19.61 -29.97 18.85
CA LYS A 61 -19.18 -28.79 18.09
C LYS A 61 -19.70 -28.91 16.65
N CYS A 62 -20.69 -28.10 16.30
CA CYS A 62 -21.10 -27.89 14.91
C CYS A 62 -19.96 -27.23 14.12
N TRP A 63 -19.43 -27.92 13.10
CA TRP A 63 -18.58 -27.33 12.08
C TRP A 63 -19.36 -27.22 10.77
N LEU A 64 -19.79 -26.00 10.44
CA LEU A 64 -20.19 -25.63 9.08
C LEU A 64 -18.92 -25.47 8.23
N LYS A 65 -18.51 -26.53 7.54
CA LYS A 65 -17.53 -26.44 6.46
C LYS A 65 -18.13 -27.03 5.18
N HIS A 66 -18.23 -26.19 4.16
CA HIS A 66 -18.53 -26.57 2.79
C HIS A 66 -17.49 -27.60 2.29
N CYS A 67 -17.82 -28.89 2.35
CA CYS A 67 -17.12 -29.92 1.60
C CYS A 67 -17.66 -29.92 0.15
N ARG A 68 -16.92 -29.33 -0.78
CA ARG A 68 -17.07 -29.64 -2.22
C ARG A 68 -16.39 -30.97 -2.50
N MET A 69 -17.13 -32.08 -2.38
CA MET A 69 -16.72 -33.34 -2.99
C MET A 69 -16.94 -33.26 -4.50
N LYS A 70 -15.86 -33.24 -5.29
CA LYS A 70 -15.92 -33.58 -6.72
C LYS A 70 -15.95 -35.11 -6.84
N LEU A 71 -17.10 -35.67 -7.14
CA LEU A 71 -17.21 -37.02 -7.71
C LEU A 71 -17.31 -36.88 -9.24
N PRO A 72 -16.49 -37.59 -10.03
CA PRO A 72 -16.65 -37.62 -11.48
C PRO A 72 -17.79 -38.59 -11.78
N LEU A 73 -19.01 -38.09 -12.01
CA LEU A 73 -20.08 -38.91 -12.56
C LEU A 73 -19.88 -39.02 -14.07
N HIS A 74 -19.51 -40.22 -14.51
CA HIS A 74 -19.36 -40.59 -15.91
C HIS A 74 -20.71 -40.45 -16.66
N PRO A 75 -20.76 -39.97 -17.92
CA PRO A 75 -22.00 -39.59 -18.62
C PRO A 75 -23.01 -40.73 -18.86
N TYR A 76 -22.64 -41.97 -18.55
CA TYR A 76 -23.43 -43.15 -18.85
C TYR A 76 -24.55 -43.43 -17.83
N HIS A 77 -24.42 -42.95 -16.58
CA HIS A 77 -25.43 -43.20 -15.54
C HIS A 77 -26.56 -42.16 -15.47
N PHE A 78 -26.43 -41.01 -16.14
CA PHE A 78 -27.48 -39.98 -16.14
C PHE A 78 -28.66 -40.35 -17.06
N LYS A 79 -28.41 -41.12 -18.13
CA LYS A 79 -29.46 -41.54 -19.07
C LYS A 79 -30.45 -42.55 -18.48
N GLN A 80 -30.08 -43.34 -17.46
CA GLN A 80 -31.00 -44.32 -16.88
C GLN A 80 -31.94 -43.74 -15.81
N LEU A 81 -31.62 -42.59 -15.21
CA LEU A 81 -32.48 -41.96 -14.19
C LEU A 81 -33.70 -41.25 -14.81
N LEU A 82 -33.55 -40.71 -16.03
CA LEU A 82 -34.60 -39.97 -16.75
C LEU A 82 -35.69 -40.84 -17.40
N VAL A 83 -35.42 -42.14 -17.55
CA VAL A 83 -36.34 -43.11 -18.17
C VAL A 83 -37.34 -43.70 -17.16
N ARG A 84 -37.10 -43.55 -15.85
CA ARG A 84 -38.01 -44.05 -14.78
C ARG A 84 -38.90 -42.99 -14.14
N LEU A 85 -38.84 -41.74 -14.59
CA LEU A 85 -39.72 -40.68 -14.10
C LEU A 85 -41.08 -40.78 -14.79
N THR A 86 -42.12 -41.13 -14.04
CA THR A 86 -43.50 -41.11 -14.54
C THR A 86 -43.89 -39.70 -14.98
N TRP A 87 -44.89 -39.60 -15.86
CA TRP A 87 -45.35 -38.32 -16.42
C TRP A 87 -45.63 -37.25 -15.34
N ALA A 88 -46.15 -37.68 -14.19
CA ALA A 88 -46.38 -36.85 -13.02
C ALA A 88 -45.10 -36.19 -12.46
N HIS A 89 -43.97 -36.91 -12.41
CA HIS A 89 -42.71 -36.35 -11.91
C HIS A 89 -42.14 -35.29 -12.84
N ARG A 90 -42.33 -35.44 -14.16
CA ARG A 90 -41.90 -34.44 -15.15
C ARG A 90 -42.71 -33.15 -15.04
N ILE A 91 -44.01 -33.26 -14.78
CA ILE A 91 -44.88 -32.09 -14.50
C ILE A 91 -44.42 -31.37 -13.24
N VAL A 92 -44.16 -32.09 -12.14
CA VAL A 92 -43.74 -31.47 -10.87
C VAL A 92 -42.42 -30.71 -11.03
N ILE A 93 -41.45 -31.28 -11.74
CA ILE A 93 -40.17 -30.59 -12.01
C ILE A 93 -40.39 -29.32 -12.84
N LEU A 94 -41.28 -29.37 -13.84
CA LEU A 94 -41.60 -28.22 -14.69
C LEU A 94 -42.30 -27.11 -13.89
N ILE A 95 -43.24 -27.48 -13.02
CA ILE A 95 -43.91 -26.56 -12.09
C ILE A 95 -42.90 -25.91 -11.15
N VAL A 96 -41.97 -26.68 -10.55
CA VAL A 96 -40.94 -26.13 -9.66
C VAL A 96 -40.01 -25.16 -10.39
N MET A 97 -39.62 -25.46 -11.63
CA MET A 97 -38.80 -24.53 -12.44
C MET A 97 -39.56 -23.24 -12.79
N VAL A 98 -40.86 -23.33 -13.09
CA VAL A 98 -41.71 -22.15 -13.34
C VAL A 98 -41.87 -21.31 -12.09
N PHE A 99 -42.13 -21.93 -10.93
CA PHE A 99 -42.22 -21.20 -9.65
C PHE A 99 -40.89 -20.57 -9.25
N PHE A 100 -39.76 -21.26 -9.48
CA PHE A 100 -38.44 -20.68 -9.22
C PHE A 100 -38.13 -19.51 -10.16
N GLY A 101 -38.51 -19.61 -11.43
CA GLY A 101 -38.42 -18.52 -12.40
C GLY A 101 -39.29 -17.32 -12.03
N ILE A 102 -40.54 -17.55 -11.62
CA ILE A 102 -41.49 -16.51 -11.17
C ILE A 102 -40.98 -15.87 -9.87
N TYR A 103 -40.49 -16.65 -8.91
CA TYR A 103 -39.89 -16.16 -7.66
C TYR A 103 -38.65 -15.31 -7.93
N TRP A 104 -37.78 -15.72 -8.84
CA TRP A 104 -36.59 -14.96 -9.23
C TRP A 104 -36.94 -13.67 -9.99
N ASN A 105 -38.02 -13.69 -10.79
CA ASN A 105 -38.52 -12.50 -11.48
C ASN A 105 -39.22 -11.52 -10.53
N LEU A 106 -39.93 -12.03 -9.51
CA LEU A 106 -40.52 -11.22 -8.43
C LEU A 106 -39.45 -10.59 -7.54
N LEU A 107 -38.38 -11.31 -7.21
CA LEU A 107 -37.20 -10.75 -6.54
C LEU A 107 -36.50 -9.66 -7.37
N ARG A 108 -36.50 -9.80 -8.71
CA ARG A 108 -35.98 -8.78 -9.63
C ARG A 108 -36.84 -7.52 -9.69
N LEU A 109 -38.15 -7.65 -9.50
CA LEU A 109 -39.09 -6.54 -9.52
C LEU A 109 -39.12 -5.73 -8.20
N THR A 110 -38.57 -6.27 -7.11
CA THR A 110 -38.50 -5.58 -5.81
C THR A 110 -37.21 -4.78 -5.57
N ASP A 111 -36.22 -4.85 -6.47
CA ASP A 111 -34.91 -4.18 -6.32
C ASP A 111 -34.74 -2.88 -7.14
N GLU A 112 -35.79 -2.40 -7.83
CA GLU A 112 -35.76 -1.11 -8.54
C GLU A 112 -36.89 -0.18 -8.06
N ALA A 113 -36.83 0.21 -6.79
CA ALA A 113 -37.36 1.52 -6.42
C ALA A 113 -36.26 2.56 -6.73
N PRO A 114 -36.51 3.55 -7.59
CA PRO A 114 -35.54 4.61 -7.82
C PRO A 114 -35.43 5.44 -6.55
N LEU A 115 -34.35 5.22 -5.80
CA LEU A 115 -33.88 6.19 -4.81
C LEU A 115 -33.52 7.45 -5.58
N GLU A 116 -34.37 8.46 -5.46
CA GLU A 116 -34.12 9.82 -5.90
C GLU A 116 -32.70 10.24 -5.45
N ASP A 117 -31.83 10.46 -6.44
CA ASP A 117 -30.41 10.75 -6.27
C ASP A 117 -30.22 12.14 -5.65
N LYS A 118 -30.32 12.21 -4.32
CA LYS A 118 -29.83 13.35 -3.52
C LYS A 118 -28.30 13.37 -3.38
N THR A 119 -27.62 12.32 -3.84
CA THR A 119 -26.18 12.14 -3.63
C THR A 119 -25.32 13.12 -4.43
N THR A 120 -25.79 13.70 -5.53
CA THR A 120 -24.99 14.64 -6.35
C THR A 120 -24.84 16.04 -5.74
N GLN A 121 -25.78 16.49 -4.89
CA GLN A 121 -25.69 17.79 -4.21
C GLN A 121 -24.89 17.69 -2.91
N ASP A 122 -25.11 16.64 -2.12
CA ASP A 122 -24.44 16.43 -0.82
C ASP A 122 -22.94 16.10 -0.97
N GLU A 123 -22.52 15.41 -2.05
CA GLU A 123 -21.08 15.16 -2.33
C GLU A 123 -20.35 16.43 -2.80
N LYS A 124 -21.04 17.35 -3.49
CA LYS A 124 -20.48 18.62 -3.94
C LYS A 124 -20.18 19.59 -2.79
N ILE A 125 -20.96 19.51 -1.71
CA ILE A 125 -20.89 20.42 -0.57
C ILE A 125 -19.83 19.98 0.47
N SER A 126 -19.44 18.69 0.54
CA SER A 126 -18.52 18.20 1.58
C SER A 126 -17.01 18.28 1.27
N LEU A 127 -16.59 18.37 0.01
CA LEU A 127 -15.15 18.36 -0.36
C LEU A 127 -14.49 19.75 -0.37
N LEU A 128 -15.28 20.82 -0.31
CA LEU A 128 -14.80 22.20 -0.46
C LEU A 128 -14.94 23.05 0.80
N GLU A 129 -15.80 22.65 1.74
CA GLU A 129 -16.08 23.39 2.97
C GLU A 129 -15.97 22.48 4.19
N TRP A 130 -14.91 22.65 4.97
CA TRP A 130 -14.75 22.02 6.28
C TRP A 130 -14.23 23.06 7.28
N PRO A 131 -15.09 23.96 7.79
CA PRO A 131 -14.69 25.13 8.57
C PRO A 131 -13.82 24.81 9.79
N THR A 132 -14.11 23.69 10.47
CA THR A 132 -13.30 23.23 11.61
C THR A 132 -11.88 22.86 11.18
N CYS A 133 -11.71 22.16 10.06
CA CYS A 133 -10.40 21.84 9.51
C CYS A 133 -9.68 23.11 9.02
N ASP A 134 -10.39 24.06 8.41
CA ASP A 134 -9.83 25.35 7.99
C ASP A 134 -9.20 26.11 9.16
N LYS A 135 -9.90 26.18 10.29
CA LYS A 135 -9.38 26.79 11.54
C LYS A 135 -8.13 26.07 12.05
N ILE A 136 -8.15 24.73 12.07
CA ILE A 136 -6.99 23.93 12.51
C ILE A 136 -5.79 24.20 11.59
N ILE A 137 -5.98 24.17 10.28
CA ILE A 137 -4.93 24.45 9.28
C ILE A 137 -4.38 25.88 9.46
N ALA A 138 -5.26 26.87 9.74
CA ALA A 138 -4.86 28.25 10.01
C ALA A 138 -4.06 28.42 11.32
N GLY A 139 -4.02 27.39 12.19
CA GLY A 139 -3.29 27.40 13.46
C GLY A 139 -4.16 27.65 14.69
N GLU A 140 -5.47 27.78 14.54
CA GLU A 140 -6.42 27.87 15.66
C GLU A 140 -6.63 26.48 16.27
N VAL A 141 -5.70 26.04 17.13
CA VAL A 141 -5.71 24.69 17.72
C VAL A 141 -6.12 24.75 19.20
N THR A 142 -7.40 25.03 19.47
CA THR A 142 -7.95 25.02 20.85
C THR A 142 -8.45 23.65 21.26
N ASN A 143 -8.51 23.37 22.57
CA ASN A 143 -9.00 22.08 23.06
C ASN A 143 -10.48 21.87 22.74
N GLU A 144 -11.28 22.94 22.71
CA GLU A 144 -12.70 22.93 22.33
C GLU A 144 -12.87 22.59 20.84
N LEU A 145 -12.01 23.14 19.97
CA LEU A 145 -12.08 22.84 18.54
C LEU A 145 -11.71 21.37 18.28
N LEU A 146 -10.65 20.89 18.93
CA LEU A 146 -10.22 19.50 18.82
C LEU A 146 -11.27 18.52 19.37
N SER A 147 -11.93 18.85 20.48
CA SER A 147 -12.99 18.02 21.05
C SER A 147 -14.24 18.04 20.17
N SER A 148 -14.61 19.19 19.61
CA SER A 148 -15.75 19.31 18.69
C SER A 148 -15.56 18.46 17.43
N LEU A 149 -14.35 18.45 16.88
CA LEU A 149 -14.03 17.61 15.74
C LEU A 149 -14.07 16.13 16.15
N SER A 150 -13.43 15.76 17.25
CA SER A 150 -13.35 14.35 17.68
C SER A 150 -14.71 13.74 18.08
N PHE A 151 -15.60 14.52 18.71
CA PHE A 151 -16.87 14.01 19.27
C PHE A 151 -17.95 13.79 18.20
N GLY A 152 -17.89 14.52 17.08
CA GLY A 152 -18.82 14.37 15.95
C GLY A 152 -18.24 13.67 14.72
N TYR A 153 -16.95 13.31 14.74
CA TYR A 153 -16.29 12.76 13.57
C TYR A 153 -16.57 11.27 13.41
N SER A 154 -17.44 10.96 12.45
CA SER A 154 -17.42 9.67 11.80
C SER A 154 -16.43 9.77 10.65
N PRO A 155 -15.34 8.97 10.62
CA PRO A 155 -14.47 8.91 9.46
C PRO A 155 -15.36 8.70 8.25
N ALA A 156 -15.30 9.61 7.28
CA ALA A 156 -15.95 9.40 6.01
C ALA A 156 -15.40 8.05 5.54
N LYS A 157 -16.17 6.97 5.65
CA LYS A 157 -15.78 5.68 5.07
C LYS A 157 -15.79 6.02 3.59
N PRO A 158 -14.65 6.26 2.94
CA PRO A 158 -14.71 6.62 1.56
C PRO A 158 -15.16 5.33 0.93
N LYS A 159 -16.42 5.30 0.52
CA LYS A 159 -16.95 4.24 -0.31
C LYS A 159 -16.33 4.52 -1.68
N TYR A 160 -15.03 4.20 -1.80
CA TYR A 160 -14.33 4.03 -3.06
C TYR A 160 -14.90 2.76 -3.73
N THR A 161 -16.21 2.76 -3.93
CA THR A 161 -17.01 1.64 -4.46
C THR A 161 -17.03 1.67 -5.97
N SER A 162 -16.54 2.75 -6.60
CA SER A 162 -16.39 2.86 -8.04
C SER A 162 -15.05 3.49 -8.43
N CYS A 163 -14.56 3.14 -9.62
CA CYS A 163 -13.34 3.72 -10.21
C CYS A 163 -13.47 5.24 -10.42
N ASP A 164 -14.67 5.76 -10.69
CA ASP A 164 -14.89 7.20 -10.85
C ASP A 164 -14.58 7.97 -9.56
N LYS A 165 -15.01 7.48 -8.40
CA LYS A 165 -14.73 8.13 -7.10
C LYS A 165 -13.25 8.07 -6.70
N LEU A 166 -12.50 7.13 -7.27
CA LEU A 166 -11.06 6.97 -7.03
C LEU A 166 -10.22 7.91 -7.90
N THR A 167 -10.66 8.16 -9.13
CA THR A 167 -9.86 8.83 -10.17
C THR A 167 -10.22 10.30 -10.38
N ARG A 168 -11.23 10.81 -9.66
CA ARG A 168 -11.79 12.15 -9.82
C ARG A 168 -11.88 12.92 -8.50
N PHE A 169 -11.66 14.23 -8.58
CA PHE A 169 -11.93 15.20 -7.52
C PHE A 169 -13.16 16.03 -7.92
N ASN A 170 -14.19 16.08 -7.07
CA ASN A 170 -15.44 16.80 -7.36
C ASN A 170 -16.04 16.48 -8.75
N GLY A 171 -16.06 15.19 -9.11
CA GLY A 171 -16.60 14.71 -10.38
C GLY A 171 -15.71 14.93 -11.62
N ARG A 172 -14.56 15.59 -11.47
CA ARG A 172 -13.61 15.90 -12.57
C ARG A 172 -12.28 15.18 -12.37
N HIS A 173 -11.61 14.83 -13.46
CA HIS A 173 -10.21 14.42 -13.36
C HIS A 173 -9.35 15.61 -12.91
N PRO A 174 -8.24 15.34 -12.19
CA PRO A 174 -7.32 16.40 -11.81
C PRO A 174 -6.86 17.12 -13.08
N TRP A 175 -6.95 18.45 -13.07
CA TRP A 175 -6.34 19.28 -14.11
C TRP A 175 -4.82 19.10 -14.12
N VAL A 176 -4.23 19.36 -15.28
CA VAL A 176 -2.80 19.16 -15.56
C VAL A 176 -2.29 20.38 -16.30
N SER A 177 -1.24 21.00 -15.78
CA SER A 177 -0.51 22.07 -16.46
C SER A 177 0.38 21.52 -17.59
N VAL A 178 0.77 22.39 -18.53
CA VAL A 178 1.74 22.04 -19.59
C VAL A 178 3.08 21.61 -18.97
N GLU A 179 3.52 22.28 -17.91
CA GLU A 179 4.77 21.95 -17.22
C GLU A 179 4.76 20.53 -16.62
N GLU A 180 3.62 20.11 -16.03
CA GLU A 180 3.47 18.73 -15.57
C GLU A 180 3.48 17.72 -16.72
N GLN A 181 2.79 18.05 -17.81
CA GLN A 181 2.69 17.19 -18.98
C GLN A 181 4.06 16.93 -19.64
N ASP A 182 4.94 17.94 -19.64
CA ASP A 182 6.29 17.89 -20.21
C ASP A 182 7.33 17.29 -19.25
N PHE A 183 6.98 17.06 -17.98
CA PHE A 183 7.87 16.49 -16.97
C PHE A 183 7.24 15.30 -16.24
N PRO A 184 7.03 14.16 -16.93
CA PRO A 184 6.39 13.01 -16.31
C PRO A 184 7.20 12.43 -15.14
N LEU A 185 6.51 12.11 -14.05
CA LEU A 185 7.08 11.45 -12.88
C LEU A 185 6.76 9.96 -12.89
N ALA A 186 7.64 9.20 -12.24
CA ALA A 186 7.43 7.81 -11.91
C ALA A 186 7.27 7.63 -10.40
N TYR A 187 6.52 6.61 -9.99
CA TYR A 187 6.39 6.23 -8.59
C TYR A 187 6.61 4.75 -8.38
N ILE A 188 7.39 4.41 -7.35
CA ILE A 188 7.48 3.06 -6.80
C ILE A 188 6.66 3.04 -5.52
N ILE A 189 5.63 2.21 -5.46
CA ILE A 189 4.71 2.13 -4.32
C ILE A 189 4.75 0.72 -3.76
N THR A 190 5.28 0.56 -2.56
CA THR A 190 5.21 -0.72 -1.82
C THR A 190 3.98 -0.74 -0.92
N THR A 191 3.31 -1.90 -0.83
CA THR A 191 2.09 -2.03 -0.03
C THR A 191 1.88 -3.44 0.52
N TYR A 192 1.35 -3.56 1.74
CA TYR A 192 1.12 -4.86 2.37
C TYR A 192 -0.10 -4.91 3.31
N GLU A 193 -0.58 -3.77 3.82
CA GLU A 193 -1.55 -3.78 4.94
C GLU A 193 -2.92 -3.16 4.59
N SER A 194 -2.96 -2.00 3.93
CA SER A 194 -4.17 -1.17 3.91
C SER A 194 -4.57 -0.70 2.53
N TYR A 195 -5.68 -1.26 2.04
CA TYR A 195 -6.29 -0.87 0.77
C TYR A 195 -6.70 0.60 0.78
N GLN A 196 -7.31 1.06 1.87
CA GLN A 196 -7.83 2.42 1.98
C GLN A 196 -6.71 3.45 1.89
N ARG A 197 -5.58 3.23 2.57
CA ARG A 197 -4.45 4.17 2.49
C ARG A 197 -3.79 4.16 1.11
N LEU A 198 -3.63 2.99 0.48
CA LEU A 198 -3.13 2.90 -0.88
C LEU A 198 -4.04 3.63 -1.87
N ALA A 199 -5.36 3.43 -1.77
CA ALA A 199 -6.35 4.09 -2.62
C ALA A 199 -6.30 5.62 -2.48
N ARG A 200 -6.16 6.13 -1.25
CA ARG A 200 -6.02 7.56 -0.94
C ARG A 200 -4.72 8.13 -1.49
N LEU A 201 -3.60 7.46 -1.24
CA LEU A 201 -2.30 7.85 -1.76
C LEU A 201 -2.34 7.94 -3.29
N LEU A 202 -2.77 6.88 -3.97
CA LEU A 202 -2.89 6.83 -5.43
C LEU A 202 -3.79 7.95 -5.95
N ARG A 203 -4.96 8.16 -5.32
CA ARG A 203 -5.89 9.23 -5.73
C ARG A 203 -5.22 10.60 -5.70
N LEU A 204 -4.42 10.89 -4.68
CA LEU A 204 -3.75 12.18 -4.51
C LEU A 204 -2.60 12.40 -5.51
N ILE A 205 -1.81 11.36 -5.79
CA ILE A 205 -0.60 11.48 -6.65
C ILE A 205 -0.85 11.12 -8.13
N TYR A 206 -1.99 10.50 -8.47
CA TYR A 206 -2.22 9.97 -9.81
C TYR A 206 -2.37 11.08 -10.85
N ARG A 207 -1.65 10.94 -11.97
CA ARG A 207 -1.81 11.67 -13.22
C ARG A 207 -1.65 10.71 -14.39
N ARG A 208 -2.39 10.96 -15.47
CA ARG A 208 -2.39 10.08 -16.66
C ARG A 208 -1.04 10.06 -17.40
N HIS A 209 -0.29 11.16 -17.37
CA HIS A 209 1.02 11.27 -18.00
C HIS A 209 2.15 10.68 -17.16
N ASN A 210 1.94 10.45 -15.85
CA ASN A 210 2.89 9.79 -14.96
C ASN A 210 2.78 8.27 -15.04
N ILE A 211 3.80 7.57 -14.53
CA ILE A 211 3.81 6.10 -14.46
C ILE A 211 3.99 5.62 -13.01
N TYR A 212 3.36 4.50 -12.67
CA TYR A 212 3.36 3.98 -11.30
C TYR A 212 3.69 2.50 -11.35
N CYS A 213 4.51 2.01 -10.44
CA CYS A 213 4.70 0.60 -10.18
C CYS A 213 4.27 0.29 -8.74
N VAL A 214 3.32 -0.64 -8.60
CA VAL A 214 2.79 -1.10 -7.32
C VAL A 214 3.34 -2.49 -7.04
N HIS A 215 4.09 -2.60 -5.94
CA HIS A 215 4.56 -3.88 -5.40
C HIS A 215 3.71 -4.27 -4.20
N ILE A 216 3.05 -5.42 -4.28
CA ILE A 216 2.34 -6.03 -3.16
C ILE A 216 3.29 -7.03 -2.50
N ASP A 217 3.41 -6.98 -1.18
CA ASP A 217 4.17 -7.97 -0.43
C ASP A 217 3.69 -9.40 -0.73
N ALA A 218 4.63 -10.33 -0.95
CA ALA A 218 4.32 -11.72 -1.29
C ALA A 218 3.53 -12.45 -0.19
N THR A 219 3.60 -11.99 1.05
CA THR A 219 2.88 -12.54 2.21
C THR A 219 1.50 -11.90 2.44
N ALA A 220 1.17 -10.85 1.68
CA ALA A 220 -0.12 -10.20 1.83
C ALA A 220 -1.28 -11.16 1.48
N PRO A 221 -2.40 -11.14 2.23
CA PRO A 221 -3.52 -12.02 1.95
C PRO A 221 -4.07 -11.85 0.53
N GLU A 222 -4.50 -12.95 -0.09
CA GLU A 222 -5.05 -12.90 -1.46
C GLU A 222 -6.28 -11.98 -1.57
N SER A 223 -7.08 -11.87 -0.50
CA SER A 223 -8.20 -10.92 -0.44
C SER A 223 -7.76 -9.46 -0.52
N PHE A 224 -6.60 -9.12 0.05
CA PHE A 224 -5.98 -7.81 -0.09
C PHE A 224 -5.43 -7.62 -1.52
N ALA A 225 -4.67 -8.60 -2.01
CA ALA A 225 -4.07 -8.54 -3.34
C ALA A 225 -5.11 -8.38 -4.46
N SER A 226 -6.22 -9.11 -4.37
CA SER A 226 -7.35 -9.01 -5.30
C SER A 226 -7.97 -7.61 -5.31
N ARG A 227 -8.11 -6.97 -4.14
CA ARG A 227 -8.61 -5.60 -4.05
C ARG A 227 -7.61 -4.59 -4.64
N VAL A 228 -6.31 -4.76 -4.38
CA VAL A 228 -5.29 -3.90 -5.00
C VAL A 228 -5.27 -4.05 -6.51
N HIS A 229 -5.46 -5.27 -7.04
CA HIS A 229 -5.58 -5.50 -8.48
C HIS A 229 -6.79 -4.76 -9.07
N GLN A 230 -7.96 -4.80 -8.42
CA GLN A 230 -9.14 -4.02 -8.84
C GLN A 230 -8.87 -2.51 -8.81
N LEU A 231 -8.19 -2.02 -7.77
CA LEU A 231 -7.80 -0.62 -7.65
C LEU A 231 -6.87 -0.17 -8.79
N VAL A 232 -5.83 -0.95 -9.08
CA VAL A 232 -4.89 -0.64 -10.17
C VAL A 232 -5.62 -0.60 -11.51
N ASN A 233 -6.52 -1.55 -11.77
CA ASN A 233 -7.33 -1.57 -12.98
C ASN A 233 -8.18 -0.31 -13.17
N CYS A 234 -8.63 0.34 -12.09
CA CYS A 234 -9.37 1.60 -12.17
C CYS A 234 -8.55 2.76 -12.76
N TYR A 235 -7.23 2.75 -12.57
CA TYR A 235 -6.34 3.82 -13.05
C TYR A 235 -5.80 3.57 -14.47
N GLY A 236 -6.02 2.38 -15.01
CA GLY A 236 -5.62 2.02 -16.36
C GLY A 236 -4.13 1.69 -16.50
N SER A 237 -3.63 1.81 -17.73
CA SER A 237 -2.42 1.09 -18.15
C SER A 237 -1.09 1.72 -17.70
N ASN A 238 -1.12 2.94 -17.15
CA ASN A 238 0.05 3.63 -16.61
C ASN A 238 0.31 3.30 -15.13
N VAL A 239 -0.56 2.50 -14.49
CA VAL A 239 -0.29 1.89 -13.19
C VAL A 239 0.03 0.42 -13.39
N LEU A 240 1.30 0.07 -13.24
CA LEU A 240 1.84 -1.28 -13.36
C LEU A 240 1.70 -1.99 -12.01
N LEU A 241 1.31 -3.26 -12.06
CA LEU A 241 1.28 -4.13 -10.89
C LEU A 241 2.35 -5.21 -11.04
N VAL A 242 3.18 -5.39 -10.01
CA VAL A 242 4.18 -6.47 -9.98
C VAL A 242 3.46 -7.82 -10.02
N PRO A 243 3.79 -8.71 -10.98
CA PRO A 243 3.21 -10.04 -11.07
C PRO A 243 3.47 -10.87 -9.81
N SER A 244 2.54 -11.75 -9.42
CA SER A 244 2.68 -12.55 -8.20
C SER A 244 3.97 -13.39 -8.14
N SER A 245 4.50 -13.82 -9.28
CA SER A 245 5.76 -14.57 -9.40
C SER A 245 7.01 -13.75 -9.11
N GLU A 246 6.91 -12.42 -9.16
CA GLU A 246 8.02 -11.47 -8.95
C GLU A 246 7.85 -10.68 -7.64
N ARG A 247 6.80 -10.97 -6.85
CA ARG A 247 6.60 -10.33 -5.55
C ARG A 247 7.67 -10.81 -4.56
N VAL A 248 8.09 -9.88 -3.72
CA VAL A 248 9.11 -10.10 -2.69
C VAL A 248 8.41 -10.22 -1.34
N ASN A 249 8.84 -11.17 -0.52
CA ASN A 249 8.47 -11.24 0.90
C ASN A 249 9.28 -10.18 1.65
N VAL A 250 8.66 -9.04 2.00
CA VAL A 250 9.38 -7.91 2.57
C VAL A 250 9.53 -8.09 4.08
N ILE A 251 10.78 -8.18 4.51
CA ILE A 251 11.16 -8.30 5.91
C ILE A 251 11.83 -6.99 6.32
N TRP A 252 11.26 -6.33 7.33
CA TRP A 252 11.76 -5.03 7.79
C TRP A 252 13.23 -5.11 8.23
N GLY A 253 14.03 -4.14 7.77
CA GLY A 253 15.45 -4.04 8.10
C GLY A 253 16.37 -4.95 7.27
N GLU A 254 15.81 -5.82 6.42
CA GLU A 254 16.56 -6.69 5.53
C GLU A 254 16.62 -6.17 4.10
N PHE A 255 17.41 -6.85 3.26
CA PHE A 255 17.57 -6.53 1.83
C PHE A 255 16.25 -6.53 1.05
N SER A 256 15.25 -7.32 1.47
CA SER A 256 13.98 -7.46 0.79
C SER A 256 13.18 -6.15 0.68
N VAL A 257 13.41 -5.18 1.58
CA VAL A 257 12.85 -3.83 1.46
C VAL A 257 13.38 -3.12 0.20
N LEU A 258 14.69 -3.18 -0.01
CA LEU A 258 15.35 -2.62 -1.19
C LEU A 258 15.00 -3.44 -2.45
N GLU A 259 14.98 -4.76 -2.34
CA GLU A 259 14.66 -5.67 -3.46
C GLU A 259 13.28 -5.37 -4.07
N ALA A 260 12.24 -5.16 -3.24
CA ALA A 260 10.92 -4.78 -3.72
C ALA A 260 10.93 -3.47 -4.55
N ASN A 261 11.78 -2.51 -4.17
CA ASN A 261 11.95 -1.27 -4.92
C ASN A 261 12.70 -1.52 -6.24
N LEU A 262 13.72 -2.39 -6.25
CA LEU A 262 14.49 -2.73 -7.44
C LEU A 262 13.65 -3.47 -8.49
N VAL A 263 12.77 -4.38 -8.06
CA VAL A 263 11.79 -5.03 -8.96
C VAL A 263 10.93 -3.99 -9.67
N CYS A 264 10.39 -3.02 -8.93
CA CYS A 264 9.61 -1.96 -9.54
C CYS A 264 10.43 -1.01 -10.42
N ALA A 265 11.64 -0.65 -9.99
CA ALA A 265 12.55 0.17 -10.79
C ALA A 265 12.87 -0.49 -12.15
N GLU A 266 13.12 -1.80 -12.15
CA GLU A 266 13.33 -2.59 -13.37
C GLU A 266 12.11 -2.55 -14.29
N MET A 267 10.90 -2.76 -13.74
CA MET A 267 9.65 -2.66 -14.51
C MET A 267 9.45 -1.26 -15.12
N LEU A 268 9.74 -0.20 -14.36
CA LEU A 268 9.62 1.18 -14.82
C LEU A 268 10.63 1.53 -15.93
N ILE A 269 11.85 0.98 -15.87
CA ILE A 269 12.87 1.15 -16.92
C ILE A 269 12.52 0.36 -18.19
N ARG A 270 12.00 -0.87 -18.04
CA ARG A 270 11.55 -1.71 -19.17
C ARG A 270 10.31 -1.14 -19.86
N SER A 271 9.43 -0.50 -19.10
CA SER A 271 8.25 0.16 -19.66
C SER A 271 8.65 1.31 -20.57
N LYS A 272 8.32 1.20 -21.86
CA LYS A 272 8.52 2.28 -22.84
C LYS A 272 7.30 3.19 -22.97
N LYS A 273 6.25 2.98 -22.17
CA LYS A 273 4.96 3.70 -22.29
C LYS A 273 5.10 5.20 -22.04
N ILE A 274 5.90 5.58 -21.05
CA ILE A 274 6.07 6.96 -20.59
C ILE A 274 7.57 7.18 -20.35
N GLN A 275 8.12 8.23 -20.97
CA GLN A 275 9.50 8.67 -20.72
C GLN A 275 9.50 9.62 -19.52
N TRP A 276 9.54 9.03 -18.34
CA TRP A 276 9.56 9.76 -17.07
C TRP A 276 10.95 10.35 -16.77
N GLN A 277 11.00 11.41 -15.98
CA GLN A 277 12.22 12.14 -15.67
C GLN A 277 12.80 11.74 -14.31
N TYR A 278 11.93 11.67 -13.30
CA TYR A 278 12.29 11.29 -11.93
C TYR A 278 11.36 10.20 -11.41
N VAL A 279 11.89 9.31 -10.57
CA VAL A 279 11.11 8.35 -9.81
C VAL A 279 11.16 8.69 -8.33
N LEU A 280 10.01 8.63 -7.65
CA LEU A 280 9.91 8.74 -6.20
C LEU A 280 9.44 7.41 -5.61
N ASN A 281 10.12 6.91 -4.58
CA ASN A 281 9.62 5.73 -3.87
C ASN A 281 8.86 6.12 -2.60
N VAL A 282 7.73 5.44 -2.39
CA VAL A 282 6.82 5.65 -1.26
C VAL A 282 6.25 4.30 -0.81
N ASN A 283 5.69 4.26 0.39
CA ASN A 283 4.88 3.14 0.88
C ASN A 283 3.45 3.62 1.15
N GLU A 284 2.51 2.71 1.42
CA GLU A 284 1.11 3.05 1.64
C GLU A 284 0.84 3.87 2.92
N LYS A 285 1.86 4.20 3.72
CA LYS A 285 1.73 4.99 4.95
C LYS A 285 2.18 6.44 4.78
N GLU A 286 2.72 6.79 3.62
CA GLU A 286 3.10 8.15 3.28
C GLU A 286 1.86 8.94 2.86
N LEU A 287 1.79 10.22 3.25
CA LEU A 287 0.80 11.18 2.77
C LEU A 287 1.52 12.27 1.97
N PRO A 288 1.13 12.58 0.73
CA PRO A 288 1.73 13.68 -0.02
C PRO A 288 1.39 15.03 0.63
N LEU A 289 2.39 15.90 0.73
CA LEU A 289 2.25 17.29 1.18
C LEU A 289 2.30 18.28 0.01
N ARG A 290 2.47 17.80 -1.21
CA ARG A 290 2.58 18.61 -2.42
C ARG A 290 1.68 18.09 -3.53
N THR A 291 1.20 18.99 -4.37
CA THR A 291 0.50 18.67 -5.61
C THR A 291 1.47 18.08 -6.62
N ASN A 292 0.95 17.48 -7.71
CA ASN A 292 1.82 16.97 -8.77
C ASN A 292 2.63 18.11 -9.43
N TRP A 293 2.03 19.29 -9.61
CA TRP A 293 2.73 20.45 -10.16
C TRP A 293 3.88 20.91 -9.26
N GLU A 294 3.65 21.00 -7.95
CA GLU A 294 4.70 21.30 -6.99
C GLU A 294 5.80 20.22 -6.96
N MET A 295 5.43 18.93 -7.06
CA MET A 295 6.41 17.84 -7.18
C MET A 295 7.28 18.02 -8.42
N VAL A 296 6.69 18.33 -9.58
CA VAL A 296 7.41 18.62 -10.83
C VAL A 296 8.35 19.81 -10.64
N LYS A 297 7.87 20.91 -10.04
CA LYS A 297 8.67 22.09 -9.75
C LYS A 297 9.85 21.78 -8.81
N ALA A 298 9.63 20.99 -7.77
CA ALA A 298 10.69 20.52 -6.88
C ALA A 298 11.75 19.71 -7.64
N MET A 299 11.34 18.75 -8.48
CA MET A 299 12.27 17.91 -9.24
C MET A 299 13.08 18.73 -10.26
N LYS A 300 12.45 19.68 -10.95
CA LYS A 300 13.14 20.60 -11.87
C LYS A 300 14.15 21.49 -11.13
N ALA A 301 13.81 21.93 -9.91
CA ALA A 301 14.70 22.72 -9.07
C ALA A 301 15.95 21.96 -8.61
N LEU A 302 15.95 20.61 -8.61
CA LEU A 302 17.16 19.83 -8.31
C LEU A 302 18.27 19.98 -9.35
N ASN A 303 18.00 20.63 -10.49
CA ASN A 303 18.96 20.94 -11.54
C ASN A 303 19.73 19.71 -12.04
N GLY A 304 19.09 18.54 -12.11
CA GLY A 304 19.72 17.29 -12.56
C GLY A 304 20.43 16.48 -11.46
N SER A 305 20.39 16.92 -10.19
CA SER A 305 20.82 16.11 -9.06
C SER A 305 19.74 15.11 -8.62
N ASN A 306 20.08 14.17 -7.74
CA ASN A 306 19.10 13.34 -7.05
C ASN A 306 18.69 13.98 -5.72
N LEU A 307 17.49 13.66 -5.21
CA LEU A 307 17.08 13.97 -3.84
C LEU A 307 17.30 12.74 -2.97
N VAL A 308 18.51 12.62 -2.44
CA VAL A 308 18.93 11.51 -1.56
C VAL A 308 19.50 12.07 -0.27
N GLN A 309 18.96 11.63 0.86
CA GLN A 309 19.46 12.07 2.16
C GLN A 309 20.84 11.48 2.45
N TYR A 310 21.72 12.30 3.03
CA TYR A 310 22.89 11.85 3.76
C TYR A 310 22.72 12.17 5.24
N GLN A 311 22.98 11.20 6.11
CA GLN A 311 23.00 11.38 7.55
C GLN A 311 24.40 11.10 8.10
N ALA A 312 25.04 12.14 8.63
CA ALA A 312 26.32 12.02 9.33
C ALA A 312 26.17 11.16 10.60
N GLY A 313 27.20 10.39 10.92
CA GLY A 313 27.22 9.53 12.11
C GLY A 313 28.18 8.36 11.97
N ASN A 314 28.39 7.62 13.07
CA ASN A 314 29.17 6.40 13.05
C ASN A 314 28.26 5.21 12.69
N TRP A 315 28.32 4.78 11.44
CA TRP A 315 27.51 3.68 10.89
C TRP A 315 28.30 2.41 10.64
N THR A 316 29.46 2.24 11.29
CA THR A 316 30.37 1.09 11.07
C THR A 316 29.68 -0.27 11.19
N LYS A 317 28.70 -0.40 12.11
CA LYS A 317 27.91 -1.63 12.28
C LYS A 317 27.00 -1.97 11.09
N ARG A 318 26.66 -0.99 10.25
CA ARG A 318 25.81 -1.15 9.06
C ARG A 318 26.61 -1.43 7.78
N ILE A 319 27.93 -1.32 7.84
CA ILE A 319 28.79 -1.53 6.68
C ILE A 319 28.91 -3.03 6.38
N PRO A 320 28.68 -3.48 5.14
CA PRO A 320 28.94 -4.86 4.74
C PRO A 320 30.39 -5.26 4.99
N LYS A 321 30.60 -6.50 5.46
CA LYS A 321 31.94 -7.07 5.65
C LYS A 321 32.64 -7.40 4.34
N THR A 322 31.88 -7.58 3.27
CA THR A 322 32.36 -7.91 1.94
C THR A 322 33.26 -6.79 1.43
N LYS A 323 34.51 -7.14 1.07
CA LYS A 323 35.46 -6.19 0.49
C LYS A 323 35.19 -6.03 -1.01
N LEU A 324 35.09 -4.79 -1.46
CA LEU A 324 34.89 -4.45 -2.87
C LEU A 324 36.25 -4.23 -3.55
N PRO A 325 36.38 -4.53 -4.86
CA PRO A 325 37.64 -4.36 -5.61
C PRO A 325 37.95 -2.90 -5.97
N PHE A 326 37.18 -1.95 -5.42
CA PHE A 326 37.34 -0.52 -5.63
C PHE A 326 37.02 0.22 -4.33
N ASN A 327 37.55 1.44 -4.21
CA ASN A 327 37.27 2.27 -3.04
C ASN A 327 35.80 2.74 -3.05
N VAL A 328 35.12 2.56 -1.92
CA VAL A 328 33.79 3.10 -1.69
C VAL A 328 33.66 3.53 -0.23
N THR A 329 33.09 4.70 -0.02
CA THR A 329 32.69 5.14 1.31
C THR A 329 31.22 4.83 1.51
N TRP A 330 30.88 4.08 2.56
CA TRP A 330 29.49 3.73 2.85
C TRP A 330 28.79 4.90 3.53
N TYR A 331 27.64 5.29 2.99
CA TYR A 331 26.85 6.40 3.49
C TYR A 331 25.47 5.93 3.91
N LYS A 332 25.03 6.39 5.08
CA LYS A 332 23.67 6.22 5.59
C LYS A 332 22.78 7.36 5.08
N GLY A 333 21.57 7.03 4.69
CA GLY A 333 20.54 7.95 4.22
C GLY A 333 19.15 7.57 4.73
N SER A 334 18.15 7.85 3.89
CA SER A 334 16.75 7.48 4.10
C SER A 334 16.32 6.47 3.05
N PHE A 335 15.33 5.65 3.40
CA PHE A 335 14.61 4.80 2.46
C PHE A 335 13.99 5.59 1.28
N LEU A 336 13.35 6.73 1.57
CA LEU A 336 12.72 7.53 0.52
C LEU A 336 13.74 8.38 -0.22
N VAL A 337 13.66 8.35 -1.55
CA VAL A 337 14.51 9.04 -2.50
C VAL A 337 13.70 9.55 -3.69
N ALA A 338 14.18 10.61 -4.35
CA ALA A 338 13.76 10.96 -5.69
C ALA A 338 14.98 10.88 -6.62
N LEU A 339 14.90 10.02 -7.64
CA LEU A 339 16.03 9.67 -8.48
C LEU A 339 15.75 10.02 -9.94
N ARG A 340 16.72 10.64 -10.62
CA ARG A 340 16.64 10.84 -12.07
C ARG A 340 16.71 9.50 -12.81
N ARG A 341 16.06 9.42 -13.96
CA ARG A 341 15.88 8.17 -14.70
C ARG A 341 17.18 7.43 -15.05
N ASP A 342 18.21 8.15 -15.47
CA ASP A 342 19.52 7.57 -15.77
C ASP A 342 20.31 7.14 -14.53
N PHE A 343 20.10 7.75 -13.36
CA PHE A 343 20.60 7.21 -12.09
C PHE A 343 19.97 5.84 -11.80
N VAL A 344 18.68 5.67 -12.09
CA VAL A 344 17.98 4.37 -11.98
C VAL A 344 18.54 3.35 -12.96
N VAL A 345 18.87 3.76 -14.20
CA VAL A 345 19.59 2.88 -15.14
C VAL A 345 20.96 2.50 -14.57
N PHE A 346 21.72 3.47 -14.07
CA PHE A 346 23.04 3.25 -13.48
C PHE A 346 22.98 2.24 -12.32
N MET A 347 22.07 2.41 -11.36
CA MET A 347 22.00 1.54 -10.19
C MET A 347 21.61 0.09 -10.55
N LEU A 348 20.91 -0.11 -11.67
CA LEU A 348 20.44 -1.42 -12.13
C LEU A 348 21.39 -2.10 -13.14
N ARG A 349 22.38 -1.39 -13.68
CA ARG A 349 23.21 -1.88 -14.81
C ARG A 349 24.70 -1.70 -14.61
N ASN A 350 25.15 -0.71 -13.84
CA ASN A 350 26.56 -0.42 -13.68
C ASN A 350 27.25 -1.52 -12.84
N PRO A 351 28.39 -2.09 -13.28
CA PRO A 351 29.06 -3.17 -12.55
C PRO A 351 29.48 -2.80 -11.11
N LYS A 352 29.88 -1.55 -10.85
CA LYS A 352 30.22 -1.11 -9.49
C LYS A 352 28.97 -0.97 -8.61
N ALA A 353 27.87 -0.47 -9.18
CA ALA A 353 26.61 -0.37 -8.45
C ALA A 353 26.05 -1.76 -8.09
N LEU A 354 26.12 -2.71 -9.03
CA LEU A 354 25.74 -4.11 -8.81
C LEU A 354 26.63 -4.77 -7.76
N ALA A 355 27.95 -4.56 -7.80
CA ALA A 355 28.84 -5.09 -6.76
C ALA A 355 28.53 -4.52 -5.35
N ILE A 356 28.17 -3.24 -5.24
CA ILE A 356 27.71 -2.63 -3.98
C ILE A 356 26.39 -3.27 -3.53
N LEU A 357 25.46 -3.51 -4.45
CA LEU A 357 24.19 -4.17 -4.18
C LEU A 357 24.41 -5.59 -3.65
N ASP A 358 25.25 -6.38 -4.32
CA ASP A 358 25.60 -7.75 -3.93
C ASP A 358 26.25 -7.78 -2.54
N ALA A 359 27.14 -6.82 -2.25
CA ALA A 359 27.75 -6.68 -0.94
C ALA A 359 26.68 -6.43 0.15
N LEU A 360 25.70 -5.56 -0.10
CA LEU A 360 24.59 -5.32 0.83
C LEU A 360 23.68 -6.55 1.00
N GLN A 361 23.41 -7.29 -0.08
CA GLN A 361 22.59 -8.50 -0.06
C GLN A 361 23.27 -9.65 0.71
N SER A 362 24.60 -9.77 0.59
CA SER A 362 25.40 -10.81 1.26
C SER A 362 25.43 -10.68 2.79
N GLY A 363 25.05 -9.52 3.34
CA GLY A 363 25.07 -9.22 4.77
C GLY A 363 23.96 -9.88 5.62
N ARG A 364 23.50 -11.09 5.30
CA ARG A 364 22.45 -11.79 6.08
C ARG A 364 22.93 -12.01 7.54
N GLY A 365 22.08 -11.64 8.50
CA GLY A 365 22.39 -11.74 9.94
C GLY A 365 23.19 -10.55 10.52
N HIS A 366 23.40 -9.49 9.74
CA HIS A 366 23.98 -8.23 10.19
C HIS A 366 22.99 -7.08 9.97
N ILE A 367 23.00 -6.08 10.87
CA ILE A 367 22.09 -4.92 10.82
C ILE A 367 22.63 -3.93 9.77
N THR A 368 22.59 -4.28 8.49
CA THR A 368 23.01 -3.41 7.39
C THR A 368 21.94 -2.39 7.02
N ILE A 369 20.65 -2.76 7.10
CA ILE A 369 19.50 -1.97 6.65
C ILE A 369 19.77 -1.40 5.24
N PRO A 370 19.86 -2.28 4.22
CA PRO A 370 20.36 -1.92 2.89
C PRO A 370 19.66 -0.76 2.20
N ASP A 371 18.36 -0.62 2.43
CA ASP A 371 17.52 0.43 1.89
C ASP A 371 17.89 1.83 2.39
N GLU A 372 18.49 1.94 3.58
CA GLU A 372 19.05 3.18 4.13
C GLU A 372 20.54 3.38 3.79
N MET A 373 21.14 2.50 2.98
CA MET A 373 22.57 2.57 2.65
C MET A 373 22.82 2.67 1.14
N PHE A 374 22.05 1.94 0.32
CA PHE A 374 22.31 1.77 -1.11
C PHE A 374 22.28 3.09 -1.88
N PHE A 375 21.16 3.81 -1.83
CA PHE A 375 20.99 5.04 -2.61
C PHE A 375 21.97 6.14 -2.20
N SER A 376 22.16 6.35 -0.90
CA SER A 376 23.12 7.31 -0.36
C SER A 376 24.56 6.94 -0.70
N THR A 377 24.91 5.66 -0.68
CA THR A 377 26.25 5.22 -1.07
C THR A 377 26.51 5.52 -2.55
N LEU A 378 25.55 5.24 -3.44
CA LEU A 378 25.72 5.59 -4.86
C LEU A 378 25.72 7.10 -5.10
N ALA A 379 24.87 7.86 -4.41
CA ALA A 379 24.71 9.30 -4.63
C ALA A 379 25.87 10.16 -4.09
N TYR A 380 26.59 9.71 -3.06
CA TYR A 380 27.65 10.50 -2.40
C TYR A 380 29.08 9.97 -2.66
N ASN A 381 29.25 9.04 -3.61
CA ASN A 381 30.57 8.61 -4.11
C ASN A 381 30.73 9.06 -5.58
N PRO A 382 31.11 10.32 -5.84
CA PRO A 382 31.16 10.87 -7.20
C PRO A 382 32.09 10.09 -8.14
N HIS A 383 33.17 9.49 -7.63
CA HIS A 383 34.09 8.66 -8.42
C HIS A 383 33.47 7.35 -8.97
N LEU A 384 32.25 7.00 -8.54
CA LEU A 384 31.49 5.91 -9.16
C LEU A 384 30.85 6.33 -10.50
N GLY A 385 30.71 7.63 -10.75
CA GLY A 385 30.15 8.18 -12.00
C GLY A 385 28.62 8.03 -12.10
N ALA A 386 27.91 7.98 -10.97
CA ALA A 386 26.45 7.92 -10.99
C ALA A 386 25.86 9.28 -11.44
N PRO A 387 24.90 9.32 -12.38
CA PRO A 387 24.30 10.57 -12.87
C PRO A 387 23.68 11.42 -11.75
N GLY A 388 24.07 12.70 -11.64
CA GLY A 388 23.57 13.58 -10.59
C GLY A 388 24.05 13.20 -9.18
N ALA A 389 25.17 12.48 -9.06
CA ALA A 389 25.82 12.21 -7.79
C ALA A 389 26.45 13.49 -7.22
N CYS A 390 26.31 13.69 -5.91
CA CYS A 390 26.80 14.87 -5.22
C CYS A 390 28.34 14.85 -5.16
N LEU A 391 28.96 15.98 -5.48
CA LEU A 391 30.42 16.12 -5.42
C LEU A 391 30.93 16.19 -3.98
N TYR A 392 30.10 16.73 -3.08
CA TYR A 392 30.44 16.95 -1.68
C TYR A 392 29.32 16.45 -0.77
N ARG A 393 29.72 15.96 0.41
CA ARG A 393 28.82 15.70 1.54
C ARG A 393 28.79 16.90 2.47
N ALA A 394 27.63 17.15 3.08
CA ALA A 394 27.50 18.19 4.10
C ALA A 394 28.43 17.93 5.29
N ARG A 395 29.05 18.98 5.85
CA ARG A 395 30.01 18.88 6.97
C ARG A 395 29.36 18.68 8.36
N GLY A 396 28.09 18.28 8.41
CA GLY A 396 27.42 17.90 9.66
C GLY A 396 26.75 19.03 10.42
N ASP A 397 26.58 20.21 9.80
CA ASP A 397 25.76 21.28 10.35
C ASP A 397 24.29 21.04 9.97
N SER A 398 23.50 20.57 10.92
CA SER A 398 22.06 20.32 10.76
C SER A 398 21.24 21.61 10.68
N THR A 399 21.83 22.77 10.97
CA THR A 399 21.17 24.08 10.85
C THR A 399 21.30 24.69 9.45
N ASP A 400 22.24 24.18 8.64
CA ASP A 400 22.42 24.63 7.26
C ASP A 400 21.22 24.18 6.41
N PRO A 401 20.42 25.12 5.86
CA PRO A 401 19.22 24.79 5.10
C PRO A 401 19.50 23.94 3.86
N ARG A 402 20.73 23.97 3.33
CA ARG A 402 21.15 23.18 2.17
C ARG A 402 21.30 21.69 2.46
N THR A 403 21.16 21.29 3.73
CA THR A 403 21.21 19.90 4.21
C THR A 403 19.83 19.36 4.59
N MET A 404 18.78 20.17 4.44
CA MET A 404 17.42 19.81 4.85
C MET A 404 16.94 18.51 4.23
N PHE A 405 16.25 17.71 5.06
CA PHE A 405 15.58 16.51 4.60
C PHE A 405 14.23 16.87 3.97
N LEU A 406 14.23 17.05 2.64
CA LEU A 406 13.07 17.56 1.89
C LEU A 406 12.13 16.47 1.36
N ILE A 407 12.50 15.19 1.37
CA ILE A 407 11.59 14.17 0.81
C ILE A 407 10.47 13.79 1.77
N ARG A 408 10.71 13.81 3.09
CA ARG A 408 9.73 13.30 4.07
C ARG A 408 9.78 14.04 5.39
N TYR A 409 8.64 14.56 5.81
CA TYR A 409 8.40 15.09 7.14
C TYR A 409 8.20 13.92 8.11
N VAL A 410 9.05 13.84 9.14
CA VAL A 410 8.98 12.84 10.20
C VAL A 410 9.29 13.52 11.53
N SER A 411 8.47 13.27 12.54
CA SER A 411 8.76 13.67 13.93
C SER A 411 9.33 12.46 14.68
N TRP A 412 10.59 12.57 15.08
CA TRP A 412 11.34 11.55 15.82
C TRP A 412 11.27 11.80 17.34
N LYS A 413 11.72 10.83 18.14
CA LYS A 413 11.58 10.81 19.62
C LYS A 413 12.21 12.00 20.36
N ASP A 414 13.15 12.68 19.72
CA ASP A 414 13.81 13.91 20.19
C ASP A 414 12.95 15.17 20.02
N THR A 415 11.80 15.07 19.33
CA THR A 415 10.84 16.17 19.12
C THR A 415 9.56 15.98 19.95
N THR A 416 8.82 17.08 20.17
CA THR A 416 7.52 17.00 20.87
C THR A 416 6.47 16.32 20.00
N CYS A 417 6.00 15.14 20.42
CA CYS A 417 4.88 14.44 19.77
C CYS A 417 3.56 14.77 20.47
N HIS A 418 2.73 15.59 19.85
CA HIS A 418 1.50 16.09 20.47
C HIS A 418 0.46 15.00 20.76
N THR A 419 0.45 13.91 20.00
CA THR A 419 -0.43 12.76 20.25
C THR A 419 0.06 11.88 21.40
N LYS A 420 1.32 12.04 21.83
CA LYS A 420 2.03 11.18 22.79
C LYS A 420 2.06 9.70 22.36
N ARG A 421 1.83 9.41 21.09
CA ARG A 421 1.83 8.04 20.54
C ARG A 421 3.03 7.85 19.63
N TRP A 422 3.77 6.77 19.88
CA TRP A 422 4.99 6.44 19.18
C TRP A 422 4.92 5.03 18.60
N ARG A 423 5.61 4.80 17.49
CA ARG A 423 5.86 3.44 16.97
C ARG A 423 7.23 3.41 16.32
N ASN A 424 8.14 2.60 16.87
CA ASN A 424 9.54 2.52 16.45
C ASN A 424 10.18 3.92 16.40
N GLU A 425 10.05 4.68 17.49
CA GLU A 425 10.63 6.03 17.66
C GLU A 425 10.10 7.13 16.73
N VAL A 426 9.13 6.81 15.87
CA VAL A 426 8.41 7.78 15.01
C VAL A 426 7.08 8.16 15.67
N CYS A 427 6.82 9.46 15.78
CA CYS A 427 5.57 10.02 16.27
C CYS A 427 4.41 9.66 15.32
N LEU A 428 3.27 9.29 15.89
CA LEU A 428 2.03 9.13 15.12
C LEU A 428 1.35 10.50 15.00
N LEU A 429 1.33 11.04 13.78
CA LEU A 429 0.84 12.38 13.49
C LEU A 429 -0.66 12.51 13.76
N GLY A 430 -1.12 13.74 13.99
CA GLY A 430 -2.47 14.08 14.47
C GLY A 430 -2.75 15.57 14.31
N LEU A 431 -3.92 16.04 14.75
CA LEU A 431 -4.45 17.38 14.46
C LEU A 431 -3.51 18.53 14.86
N LYS A 432 -2.86 18.42 16.03
CA LYS A 432 -1.93 19.45 16.52
C LYS A 432 -0.66 19.60 15.68
N HIS A 433 -0.38 18.65 14.79
CA HIS A 433 0.80 18.70 13.91
C HIS A 433 0.51 19.40 12.58
N LEU A 434 -0.76 19.54 12.18
CA LEU A 434 -1.13 20.04 10.85
C LEU A 434 -0.60 21.45 10.53
N PRO A 435 -0.69 22.46 11.43
CA PRO A 435 -0.26 23.83 11.12
C PRO A 435 1.23 23.94 10.77
N MET A 436 2.07 23.11 11.40
CA MET A 436 3.51 23.08 11.08
C MET A 436 3.76 22.29 9.80
N MET A 437 3.06 21.17 9.63
CA MET A 437 3.29 20.26 8.50
C MET A 437 2.90 20.87 7.15
N ILE A 438 1.82 21.66 7.08
CA ILE A 438 1.42 22.36 5.84
C ILE A 438 2.45 23.41 5.40
N LYS A 439 3.21 23.99 6.35
CA LYS A 439 4.28 24.98 6.09
C LYS A 439 5.62 24.31 5.82
N ALA A 440 5.76 23.04 6.20
CA ALA A 440 7.02 22.32 6.10
C ALA A 440 7.35 22.06 4.62
N PRO A 441 8.62 22.22 4.18
CA PRO A 441 9.01 22.17 2.77
C PRO A 441 8.95 20.76 2.15
N GLN A 442 8.68 19.73 2.95
CA GLN A 442 8.81 18.34 2.51
C GLN A 442 7.75 17.89 1.51
N LEU A 443 8.09 16.88 0.71
CA LEU A 443 7.20 16.30 -0.30
C LEU A 443 6.13 15.36 0.30
N PHE A 444 6.49 14.59 1.32
CA PHE A 444 5.59 13.63 1.98
C PHE A 444 5.64 13.75 3.51
N ALA A 445 4.70 13.12 4.22
CA ALA A 445 4.68 13.02 5.67
C ALA A 445 4.51 11.58 6.17
N ASN A 446 5.17 11.26 7.29
CA ASN A 446 5.11 9.97 7.97
C ASN A 446 5.03 10.10 9.50
N LYS A 447 4.17 9.38 10.22
CA LYS A 447 3.09 8.50 9.73
C LYS A 447 1.77 8.83 10.41
N PHE A 448 0.71 8.65 9.63
CA PHE A 448 -0.65 8.62 10.10
C PHE A 448 -1.10 7.16 10.27
N THR A 449 -1.97 6.92 11.25
CA THR A 449 -2.61 5.61 11.45
C THR A 449 -4.10 5.79 11.70
N PRO A 450 -4.97 4.89 11.21
CA PRO A 450 -6.41 4.98 11.47
C PRO A 450 -6.79 4.97 12.96
N THR A 451 -5.88 4.49 13.82
CA THR A 451 -6.09 4.38 15.27
C THR A 451 -5.72 5.63 16.06
N VAL A 452 -5.14 6.66 15.42
CA VAL A 452 -4.70 7.90 16.08
C VAL A 452 -5.20 9.08 15.26
N GLN A 453 -6.22 9.76 15.78
CA GLN A 453 -6.81 10.97 15.19
C GLN A 453 -7.01 10.87 13.66
N PRO A 454 -7.81 9.90 13.17
CA PRO A 454 -8.03 9.69 11.73
C PRO A 454 -8.49 10.96 10.98
N GLU A 455 -9.22 11.85 11.66
CA GLU A 455 -9.61 13.17 11.17
C GLU A 455 -8.44 14.06 10.74
N ALA A 456 -7.24 13.84 11.29
CA ALA A 456 -6.04 14.57 10.88
C ALA A 456 -5.60 14.19 9.46
N TYR A 457 -5.72 12.92 9.07
CA TYR A 457 -5.43 12.51 7.70
C TYR A 457 -6.46 13.10 6.74
N ASP A 458 -7.75 13.00 7.09
CA ASP A 458 -8.84 13.51 6.26
C ASP A 458 -8.74 15.02 6.06
N CYS A 459 -8.37 15.77 7.10
CA CYS A 459 -8.14 17.21 7.01
C CYS A 459 -6.96 17.55 6.09
N MET A 460 -5.91 16.73 6.07
CA MET A 460 -4.79 16.89 5.13
C MET A 460 -5.14 16.53 3.68
N GLU A 461 -5.96 15.49 3.47
CA GLU A 461 -6.50 15.18 2.14
C GLU A 461 -7.39 16.32 1.65
N TYR A 462 -8.28 16.85 2.50
CA TYR A 462 -9.10 18.04 2.21
C TYR A 462 -8.24 19.24 1.83
N TRP A 463 -7.21 19.56 2.61
CA TRP A 463 -6.28 20.65 2.33
C TRP A 463 -5.61 20.51 0.96
N LEU A 464 -5.07 19.32 0.66
CA LEU A 464 -4.35 19.08 -0.59
C LEU A 464 -5.32 19.11 -1.79
N ILE A 465 -6.52 18.55 -1.66
CA ILE A 465 -7.55 18.61 -2.71
C ILE A 465 -7.96 20.05 -3.00
N ARG A 466 -8.16 20.89 -1.98
CA ARG A 466 -8.46 22.31 -2.20
C ARG A 466 -7.34 23.03 -2.94
N LYS A 467 -6.08 22.69 -2.65
CA LYS A 467 -4.92 23.23 -3.36
C LYS A 467 -4.93 22.82 -4.84
N LEU A 468 -5.23 21.55 -5.14
CA LEU A 468 -5.41 21.05 -6.51
C LEU A 468 -6.55 21.76 -7.26
N ILE A 469 -7.69 21.99 -6.59
CA ILE A 469 -8.83 22.70 -7.19
C ILE A 469 -8.46 24.16 -7.46
N ARG A 470 -7.73 24.83 -6.55
CA ARG A 470 -7.25 26.20 -6.79
C ARG A 470 -6.33 26.28 -8.01
N GLU A 471 -5.34 25.38 -8.11
CA GLU A 471 -4.45 25.31 -9.29
C GLU A 471 -5.25 25.13 -10.59
N GLN A 472 -6.29 24.29 -10.55
CA GLN A 472 -7.22 24.08 -11.66
C GLN A 472 -8.04 25.32 -12.01
N ASP A 473 -8.55 26.06 -11.02
CA ASP A 473 -9.43 27.20 -11.26
C ASP A 473 -8.65 28.44 -11.68
N THR A 474 -7.43 28.62 -11.17
CA THR A 474 -6.59 29.79 -11.47
C THR A 474 -5.58 29.55 -12.59
N HIS A 475 -5.38 28.29 -13.01
CA HIS A 475 -4.32 27.87 -13.92
C HIS A 475 -2.92 28.34 -13.47
N SER A 476 -2.69 28.43 -12.16
CA SER A 476 -1.44 28.91 -11.59
C SER A 476 -1.00 28.01 -10.44
N LEU A 477 0.32 27.80 -10.33
CA LEU A 477 0.90 27.12 -9.18
C LEU A 477 0.50 27.83 -7.88
N ASP A 478 0.31 27.07 -6.81
CA ASP A 478 0.01 27.62 -5.50
C ASP A 478 1.15 28.55 -5.03
N ARG A 479 0.78 29.76 -4.59
CA ARG A 479 1.73 30.86 -4.33
C ARG A 479 2.64 30.61 -3.13
N ASP A 480 2.26 29.71 -2.22
CA ASP A 480 3.03 29.40 -1.03
C ASP A 480 4.11 28.33 -1.30
N PHE A 481 4.15 27.76 -2.50
CA PHE A 481 5.18 26.80 -2.86
C PHE A 481 6.52 27.49 -3.13
N ASN A 482 7.52 27.15 -2.33
CA ASN A 482 8.89 27.61 -2.49
C ASN A 482 9.76 26.47 -3.04
N ASP A 483 10.11 26.53 -4.33
CA ASP A 483 11.02 25.58 -4.98
C ASP A 483 12.50 25.90 -4.72
N THR A 484 12.81 27.09 -4.22
CA THR A 484 14.19 27.57 -4.01
C THR A 484 14.92 26.75 -2.95
N VAL A 485 14.19 26.20 -1.97
CA VAL A 485 14.76 25.28 -0.96
C VAL A 485 15.32 23.99 -1.57
N PHE A 486 14.76 23.53 -2.70
CA PHE A 486 15.29 22.39 -3.44
C PHE A 486 16.51 22.80 -4.28
N ALA A 487 16.43 23.95 -4.95
CA ALA A 487 17.52 24.47 -5.77
C ALA A 487 18.81 24.76 -4.99
N GLN A 488 18.68 25.13 -3.72
CA GLN A 488 19.82 25.51 -2.87
C GLN A 488 20.52 24.32 -2.20
N LEU A 489 20.00 23.09 -2.30
CA LEU A 489 20.65 21.93 -1.71
C LEU A 489 22.10 21.79 -2.21
N TYR A 490 23.00 21.31 -1.34
CA TYR A 490 24.40 21.07 -1.74
C TYR A 490 24.51 20.19 -2.97
N CYS A 491 23.71 19.13 -3.05
CA CYS A 491 23.71 18.25 -4.21
C CYS A 491 23.16 18.93 -5.46
N SER A 492 22.13 19.77 -5.32
CA SER A 492 21.52 20.48 -6.45
C SER A 492 22.42 21.56 -7.04
N THR A 493 23.31 22.13 -6.23
CA THR A 493 24.31 23.13 -6.66
C THR A 493 25.67 22.52 -7.00
N SER A 494 25.97 21.30 -6.55
CA SER A 494 27.27 20.65 -6.73
C SER A 494 27.14 19.13 -6.93
N HIS A 495 26.92 18.72 -8.17
CA HIS A 495 26.84 17.34 -8.62
C HIS A 495 27.60 17.12 -9.94
N ILE A 496 27.79 15.85 -10.31
CA ILE A 496 28.36 15.41 -11.59
C ILE A 496 27.39 15.65 -12.74
#